data_AF-A0A969DUE2-F1
#
_entry.id   AF-A0A969DUE2-F1
#
_cell.length_a   1.000
_cell.length_b   1.000
_cell.length_c   1.000
_cell.angle_alpha   90.00
_cell.angle_beta   90.00
_cell.angle_gamma   90.00
#
_symmetry.space_group_name_H-M   'P 1'
#
loop_
_entity.id
_entity.type
_entity.pdbx_description
1 polymer ?
#
loop_
_entity_poly.entity_id
_entity_poly.type
_entity_poly.pdbx_seq_one_letter_code
_entity_poly.pdbx_strand_id
1 'polypeptide(L)'
;HREQLVDIGQILHNARVSQGLSCEAIAEQTLIRSRLLEAMEVADVHALPEPVYTRGLIRQYAKALGLDGETLSSQYFTPAQPQPKTSFWRLPITPQLRPLHLYMAYAVLIAIASAASPTPSSGQVIAPVASPP
;
A
#
# COMPACT_ATOMS: atom_id res chain seq x y z
N HIS A 1 -3.52 27.82 19.57
CA HIS A 1 -3.62 27.17 18.25
C HIS A 1 -3.73 28.18 17.11
N ARG A 2 -4.74 29.07 17.07
CA ARG A 2 -4.89 30.02 15.95
C ARG A 2 -3.71 30.98 15.79
N GLU A 3 -3.24 31.63 16.86
CA GLU A 3 -2.10 32.57 16.77
C GLU A 3 -0.83 31.90 16.23
N GLN A 4 -0.47 30.72 16.76
CA GLN A 4 0.65 29.92 16.25
C GLN A 4 0.49 29.59 14.75
N LEU A 5 -0.74 29.30 14.32
CA LEU A 5 -1.02 29.01 12.92
C LEU A 5 -0.91 30.25 12.03
N VAL A 6 -1.22 31.44 12.54
CA VAL A 6 -1.03 32.71 11.80
C VAL A 6 0.44 32.91 11.46
N ASP A 7 1.32 32.76 12.45
CA ASP A 7 2.77 32.94 12.24
C ASP A 7 3.33 31.90 11.27
N ILE A 8 2.96 30.62 11.46
CA ILE A 8 3.36 29.51 10.59
C ILE A 8 2.82 29.71 9.16
N GLY A 9 1.54 30.07 9.04
CA GLY A 9 0.87 30.31 7.77
C GLY A 9 1.54 31.42 6.96
N GLN A 10 1.93 32.50 7.63
CA GLN A 10 2.67 33.60 6.99
C GLN A 10 4.04 33.15 6.48
N ILE A 11 4.77 32.34 7.24
CA ILE A 11 6.07 31.79 6.82
C ILE A 11 5.90 30.91 5.57
N LEU A 12 4.91 30.00 5.59
CA LEU A 12 4.61 29.11 4.47
C LEU A 12 4.21 29.90 3.22
N HIS A 13 3.30 30.87 3.38
CA HIS A 13 2.85 31.74 2.29
C HIS A 13 4.02 32.50 1.66
N ASN A 14 4.84 33.16 2.48
CA ASN A 14 5.98 33.94 2.00
C ASN A 14 6.99 33.05 1.26
N ALA A 15 7.28 31.85 1.77
CA ALA A 15 8.18 30.90 1.13
C ALA A 15 7.64 30.34 -0.19
N ARG A 16 6.32 30.12 -0.30
CA ARG A 16 5.70 29.70 -1.56
C ARG A 16 5.75 30.82 -2.60
N VAL A 17 5.34 32.04 -2.21
CA VAL A 17 5.28 33.19 -3.11
C VAL A 17 6.68 33.59 -3.59
N SER A 18 7.71 33.52 -2.74
CA SER A 18 9.09 33.81 -3.15
C SER A 18 9.64 32.85 -4.20
N GLN A 19 9.09 31.62 -4.27
CA GLN A 19 9.40 30.62 -5.29
C GLN A 19 8.49 30.73 -6.53
N GLY A 20 7.49 31.62 -6.52
CA GLY A 20 6.53 31.78 -7.63
C GLY A 20 5.60 30.58 -7.83
N LEU A 21 5.43 29.74 -6.80
CA LEU A 21 4.60 28.53 -6.88
C LEU A 21 3.15 28.82 -6.53
N SER A 22 2.20 28.15 -7.18
CA SER A 22 0.78 28.18 -6.79
C SER A 22 0.46 27.11 -5.73
N CYS A 23 -0.68 27.25 -5.04
CA CYS A 23 -1.16 26.21 -4.13
C CYS A 23 -1.45 24.90 -4.86
N GLU A 24 -1.90 24.94 -6.12
CA GLU A 24 -2.09 23.73 -6.94
C GLU A 24 -0.77 23.01 -7.21
N ALA A 25 0.30 23.74 -7.54
CA ALA A 25 1.61 23.15 -7.81
C ALA A 25 2.16 22.38 -6.59
N ILE A 26 2.00 22.95 -5.38
CA ILE A 26 2.38 22.26 -4.15
C ILE A 26 1.44 21.09 -3.86
N ALA A 27 0.14 21.25 -4.13
CA ALA A 27 -0.85 20.19 -3.93
C ALA A 27 -0.53 18.96 -4.78
N GLU A 28 -0.08 19.14 -6.02
CA GLU A 28 0.38 18.07 -6.91
C GLU A 28 1.62 17.35 -6.34
N GLN A 29 2.57 18.10 -5.78
CA GLN A 29 3.80 17.53 -5.21
C GLN A 29 3.58 16.79 -3.88
N THR A 30 2.69 17.30 -3.05
CA THR A 30 2.48 16.82 -1.67
C THR A 30 1.27 15.91 -1.53
N LEU A 31 0.37 15.88 -2.51
CA LEU A 31 -0.95 15.23 -2.42
C LEU A 31 -1.84 15.83 -1.31
N ILE A 32 -1.50 17.00 -0.80
CA ILE A 32 -2.36 17.77 0.10
C ILE A 32 -3.29 18.62 -0.77
N ARG A 33 -4.59 18.58 -0.51
CA ARG A 33 -5.55 19.40 -1.27
C ARG A 33 -5.21 20.88 -1.16
N SER A 34 -5.24 21.62 -2.28
CA SER A 34 -4.94 23.07 -2.33
C SER A 34 -5.71 23.88 -1.29
N ARG A 35 -7.00 23.58 -1.10
CA ARG A 35 -7.84 24.20 -0.06
C ARG A 35 -7.26 24.10 1.36
N LEU A 36 -6.59 22.99 1.69
CA LEU A 36 -5.95 22.83 3.00
C LEU A 36 -4.65 23.62 3.10
N LEU A 37 -3.90 23.76 1.99
CA LEU A 37 -2.73 24.62 1.93
C LEU A 37 -3.11 26.10 2.13
N GLU A 38 -4.15 26.54 1.42
CA GLU A 38 -4.73 27.88 1.60
C GLU A 38 -5.20 28.10 3.04
N ALA A 39 -5.93 27.15 3.62
CA ALA A 39 -6.40 27.24 5.01
C ALA A 39 -5.24 27.36 6.01
N MET A 40 -4.10 26.69 5.76
CA MET A 40 -2.89 26.87 6.57
C MET A 40 -2.29 28.26 6.41
N GLU A 41 -2.24 28.81 5.19
CA GLU A 41 -1.71 30.15 4.92
C GLU A 41 -2.55 31.28 5.55
N VAL A 42 -3.88 31.17 5.50
CA VAL A 42 -4.80 32.18 6.09
C VAL A 42 -5.18 31.88 7.54
N ALA A 43 -4.60 30.83 8.13
CA ALA A 43 -4.90 30.34 9.47
C ALA A 43 -6.40 30.09 9.75
N ASP A 44 -7.11 29.53 8.76
CA ASP A 44 -8.50 29.08 8.91
C ASP A 44 -8.55 27.72 9.60
N VAL A 45 -8.57 27.76 10.93
CA VAL A 45 -8.62 26.55 11.78
C VAL A 45 -9.89 25.72 11.54
N HIS A 46 -10.99 26.33 11.07
CA HIS A 46 -12.26 25.61 10.86
C HIS A 46 -12.25 24.77 9.58
N ALA A 47 -11.46 25.16 8.58
CA ALA A 47 -11.28 24.38 7.36
C ALA A 47 -10.23 23.27 7.50
N LEU A 48 -9.46 23.26 8.60
CA LEU A 48 -8.40 22.29 8.83
C LEU A 48 -8.89 21.06 9.62
N PRO A 49 -8.24 19.89 9.43
CA PRO A 49 -8.49 18.71 10.24
C PRO A 49 -8.08 18.91 11.71
N GLU A 50 -8.28 17.86 12.52
CA GLU A 50 -7.84 17.84 13.92
C GLU A 50 -6.36 18.27 14.05
N PRO A 51 -6.00 19.01 15.12
CA PRO A 51 -4.68 19.63 15.25
C PRO A 51 -3.49 18.67 15.06
N VAL A 52 -3.63 17.41 15.44
CA VAL A 52 -2.56 16.41 15.27
C VAL A 52 -2.26 16.14 13.80
N TYR A 53 -3.29 16.06 12.95
CA TYR A 53 -3.11 15.90 11.50
C TYR A 53 -2.61 17.19 10.87
N THR A 54 -3.13 18.34 11.29
CA THR A 54 -2.67 19.65 10.83
C THR A 54 -1.17 19.84 11.05
N ARG A 55 -0.63 19.37 12.18
CA ARG A 55 0.83 19.36 12.41
C ARG A 55 1.60 18.57 11.34
N GLY A 56 1.08 17.42 10.93
CA GLY A 56 1.66 16.62 9.84
C GLY A 56 1.60 17.33 8.48
N LEU A 57 0.48 18.02 8.20
CA LEU A 57 0.32 18.82 6.99
C LEU A 57 1.30 20.00 6.95
N ILE A 58 1.47 20.73 8.06
CA ILE A 58 2.46 21.81 8.19
C ILE A 58 3.86 21.28 7.89
N ARG A 59 4.24 20.14 8.48
CA ARG A 59 5.55 19.52 8.26
C ARG A 59 5.78 19.18 6.78
N GLN A 60 4.79 18.56 6.15
CA GLN A 60 4.89 18.13 4.76
C GLN A 60 4.95 19.33 3.81
N TYR A 61 4.13 20.36 4.05
CA TYR A 61 4.13 21.57 3.26
C TYR A 61 5.46 22.33 3.39
N ALA A 62 5.93 22.55 4.63
CA ALA A 62 7.22 23.19 4.89
C ALA A 62 8.38 22.47 4.18
N LYS A 63 8.42 21.13 4.24
CA LYS A 63 9.43 20.34 3.53
C LYS A 63 9.37 20.51 2.01
N ALA A 64 8.19 20.57 1.43
CA ALA A 64 8.03 20.80 -0.01
C ALA A 64 8.56 22.17 -0.45
N LEU A 65 8.47 23.17 0.44
CA LEU A 65 9.03 24.52 0.23
C LEU A 65 10.53 24.62 0.57
N GLY A 66 11.19 23.52 0.95
CA GLY A 66 12.60 23.52 1.35
C GLY A 66 12.89 24.12 2.73
N LEU A 67 11.86 24.27 3.57
CA LEU A 67 12.00 24.75 4.95
C LEU A 67 12.26 23.58 5.91
N ASP A 68 12.70 23.91 7.13
CA ASP A 68 12.74 22.94 8.23
C ASP A 68 11.33 22.63 8.77
N GLY A 69 10.70 21.62 8.16
CA GLY A 69 9.36 21.22 8.56
C GLY A 69 9.24 20.60 9.96
N GLU A 70 10.32 20.07 10.54
CA GLU A 70 10.25 19.57 11.93
C GLU A 70 10.15 20.73 12.90
N THR A 71 11.04 21.71 12.75
CA THR A 71 11.03 22.91 13.58
C THR A 71 9.71 23.67 13.43
N LEU A 72 9.25 23.91 12.20
CA LEU A 72 8.02 24.66 11.97
C LEU A 72 6.78 23.94 12.52
N SER A 73 6.67 22.62 12.31
CA SER A 73 5.52 21.87 12.82
C SER A 73 5.54 21.71 14.34
N SER A 74 6.71 21.73 14.98
CA SER A 74 6.82 21.67 16.44
C SER A 74 6.25 22.91 17.15
N GLN A 75 6.26 24.07 16.47
CA GLN A 75 5.68 25.32 16.96
C GLN A 75 4.14 25.26 17.04
N TYR A 76 3.51 24.40 16.23
CA TYR A 76 2.09 24.14 16.29
C TYR A 76 1.80 23.16 17.44
N PHE A 77 1.66 23.70 18.66
CA PHE A 77 1.40 22.90 19.85
C PHE A 77 0.10 22.12 19.66
N THR A 78 0.15 20.83 19.94
CA THR A 78 -1.03 19.97 20.01
C THR A 78 -1.02 19.30 21.37
N PRO A 79 -2.08 19.40 22.20
CA PRO A 79 -2.16 18.62 23.42
C PRO A 79 -1.98 17.14 23.06
N ALA A 80 -1.12 16.45 23.80
CA ALA A 80 -0.80 15.05 23.54
C ALA A 80 -2.04 14.18 23.76
N GLN A 81 -2.88 14.03 22.74
CA GLN A 81 -3.83 12.93 22.70
C GLN A 81 -3.06 11.65 22.40
N PRO A 82 -3.32 10.55 23.13
CA PRO A 82 -2.78 9.24 22.79
C PRO A 82 -3.32 8.86 21.41
N GLN A 83 -2.50 9.10 20.39
CA GLN A 83 -2.75 8.65 19.04
C GLN A 83 -2.81 7.12 19.06
N PRO A 84 -3.92 6.46 18.67
CA PRO A 84 -3.79 5.11 18.15
C PRO A 84 -2.86 5.25 16.93
N LYS A 85 -1.69 4.61 16.98
CA LYS A 85 -0.82 4.46 15.81
C LYS A 85 -1.60 3.64 14.79
N THR A 86 -2.49 4.26 14.01
CA THR A 86 -3.04 3.62 12.82
C THR A 86 -1.93 3.66 11.77
N SER A 87 -0.92 2.82 11.96
CA SER A 87 -0.12 2.32 10.86
C SER A 87 -1.06 1.45 10.02
N PHE A 88 -1.85 2.09 9.17
CA PHE A 88 -2.68 1.39 8.20
C PHE A 88 -1.82 0.58 7.21
N TRP A 89 -0.50 0.82 7.16
CA TRP A 89 0.44 0.14 6.29
C TRP A 89 1.52 -0.66 7.04
N ARG A 90 1.11 -1.53 7.97
CA ARG A 90 1.89 -2.73 8.32
C ARG A 90 1.00 -3.98 8.24
N LEU A 91 0.38 -4.17 7.09
CA LEU A 91 0.05 -5.52 6.65
C LEU A 91 1.25 -5.98 5.83
N PRO A 92 1.99 -7.04 6.22
CA PRO A 92 2.75 -7.77 5.22
C PRO A 92 1.71 -8.38 4.28
N ILE A 93 1.44 -7.73 3.14
CA ILE A 93 0.71 -8.37 2.06
C ILE A 93 1.67 -9.42 1.49
N THR A 94 1.76 -10.57 2.16
CA THR A 94 2.30 -11.80 1.58
C THR A 94 1.18 -12.82 1.50
N PRO A 95 0.34 -12.80 0.46
CA PRO A 95 -0.39 -13.99 0.10
C PRO A 95 0.62 -15.00 -0.46
N GLN A 96 1.19 -15.85 0.40
CA GLN A 96 1.93 -17.03 -0.04
C GLN A 96 0.92 -18.09 -0.54
N LEU A 97 0.25 -17.79 -1.65
CA LEU A 97 -0.49 -18.79 -2.40
C LEU A 97 0.54 -19.71 -3.06
N ARG A 98 0.90 -20.81 -2.38
CA ARG A 98 1.63 -21.93 -3.02
C ARG A 98 0.65 -23.05 -3.37
N PRO A 99 0.10 -23.11 -4.59
CA PRO A 99 -0.74 -24.22 -5.05
C PRO A 99 0.08 -25.47 -5.40
N LEU A 100 1.15 -25.80 -4.66
CA LEU A 100 2.07 -26.88 -5.03
C LEU A 100 1.50 -28.29 -4.74
N HIS A 101 0.72 -28.45 -3.68
CA HIS A 101 0.17 -29.75 -3.30
C HIS A 101 -0.86 -30.28 -4.32
N LEU A 102 -1.57 -29.39 -5.03
CA LEU A 102 -2.46 -29.77 -6.13
C LEU A 102 -1.67 -30.35 -7.31
N TYR A 103 -0.49 -29.81 -7.63
CA TYR A 103 0.40 -30.40 -8.64
C TYR A 103 0.96 -31.75 -8.20
N MET A 104 1.26 -31.94 -6.90
CA MET A 104 1.66 -33.26 -6.38
C MET A 104 0.51 -34.27 -6.46
N ALA A 105 -0.70 -33.89 -6.05
CA ALA A 105 -1.88 -34.74 -6.19
C ALA A 105 -2.17 -35.08 -7.67
N TYR A 106 -2.03 -34.11 -8.58
CA TYR A 106 -2.16 -34.31 -10.02
C TYR A 106 -1.09 -35.24 -10.60
N ALA A 107 0.18 -35.10 -10.19
CA ALA A 107 1.26 -35.99 -10.61
C ALA A 107 1.05 -37.43 -10.11
N VAL A 108 0.54 -37.61 -8.88
CA VAL A 108 0.17 -38.93 -8.34
C VAL A 108 -0.98 -39.54 -9.15
N LEU A 109 -2.01 -38.76 -9.51
CA LEU A 109 -3.09 -39.23 -10.36
C LEU A 109 -2.60 -39.67 -11.75
N ILE A 110 -1.70 -38.92 -12.39
CA ILE A 110 -1.09 -39.32 -13.67
C ILE A 110 -0.29 -40.61 -13.49
N ALA A 111 0.51 -40.73 -12.43
CA ALA A 111 1.31 -41.93 -12.17
C ALA A 111 0.43 -43.18 -12.00
N ILE A 112 -0.66 -43.08 -11.22
CA ILE A 112 -1.64 -44.17 -11.05
C ILE A 112 -2.29 -44.55 -12.39
N ALA A 113 -2.69 -43.55 -13.20
CA ALA A 113 -3.29 -43.81 -14.51
C ALA A 113 -2.31 -44.47 -15.49
N SER A 114 -1.02 -44.08 -15.47
CA SER A 114 0.01 -44.68 -16.33
C SER A 114 0.41 -46.10 -15.94
N ALA A 115 0.27 -46.47 -14.66
CA ALA A 115 0.55 -47.83 -14.17
C ALA A 115 -0.49 -48.86 -14.64
N ALA A 116 -1.63 -48.41 -15.19
CA ALA A 116 -2.68 -49.25 -15.73
C ALA A 116 -2.61 -49.38 -17.26
N SER A 117 -1.42 -49.56 -17.84
CA SER A 117 -1.33 -50.11 -19.21
C SER A 117 -1.54 -51.63 -19.14
N PRO A 118 -2.62 -52.18 -19.73
CA PRO A 118 -2.87 -53.62 -19.71
C PRO A 118 -1.80 -54.36 -20.52
N THR A 119 -1.04 -55.23 -19.88
CA THR A 119 -0.18 -56.20 -20.58
C THR A 119 -1.05 -57.26 -21.26
N PRO A 120 -0.93 -57.48 -22.59
CA PRO A 120 -1.62 -58.58 -23.25
C PRO A 120 -1.01 -59.92 -22.82
N SER A 121 -1.77 -60.75 -22.11
CA SER A 121 -1.37 -62.11 -21.74
C SER A 121 -1.57 -63.06 -22.93
N SER A 122 -0.50 -63.29 -23.68
CA SER A 122 -0.43 -64.32 -24.72
C SER A 122 -0.35 -65.72 -24.11
N GLY A 123 -1.23 -66.62 -24.57
CA GLY A 123 -0.93 -68.06 -24.62
C GLY A 123 -1.87 -68.98 -23.86
N GLN A 124 -3.09 -69.19 -24.37
CA GLN A 124 -3.71 -70.51 -24.23
C GLN A 124 -3.58 -71.25 -25.56
N VAL A 125 -2.61 -72.15 -25.57
CA VAL A 125 -2.36 -73.17 -26.58
C VAL A 125 -3.52 -74.16 -26.53
N ILE A 126 -4.23 -74.33 -27.65
CA ILE A 126 -5.01 -75.54 -27.90
C ILE A 126 -4.53 -76.11 -29.23
N ALA A 127 -3.77 -77.20 -29.15
CA ALA A 127 -3.54 -78.16 -30.23
C ALA A 127 -3.55 -79.55 -29.57
N PRO A 128 -3.76 -80.66 -30.29
CA PRO A 128 -4.31 -80.86 -31.63
C PRO A 128 -5.55 -81.79 -31.61
N VAL A 129 -6.38 -81.76 -32.66
CA VAL A 129 -7.41 -82.79 -32.90
C VAL A 129 -6.78 -83.99 -33.61
N ALA A 130 -7.05 -85.19 -33.11
CA ALA A 130 -6.60 -86.45 -33.69
C ALA A 130 -7.27 -86.73 -35.05
N SER A 131 -6.51 -87.32 -35.99
CA SER A 131 -6.99 -87.84 -37.28
C SER A 131 -7.84 -89.11 -37.12
N PRO A 132 -8.70 -89.41 -38.10
CA PRO A 132 -9.01 -90.80 -38.46
C PRO A 132 -8.87 -91.03 -39.99
N PRO A 133 -9.03 -92.29 -40.49
CA PRO A 133 -8.12 -93.00 -41.39
C PRO A 133 -8.03 -92.53 -42.84
#